data_AF-A0A917YND6-F1
#
_entry.id   AF-A0A917YND6-F1
#
_cell.length_a   1.000
_cell.length_b   1.000
_cell.length_c   1.000
_cell.angle_alpha   90.00
_cell.angle_beta   90.00
_cell.angle_gamma   90.00
#
_symmetry.space_group_name_H-M   'P 1'
#
loop_
_entity.id
_entity.type
_entity.pdbx_description
1 polymer ?
#
loop_
_entity_poly.entity_id
_entity_poly.type
_entity_poly.pdbx_seq_one_letter_code
_entity_poly.pdbx_strand_id
1 'polypeptide(L)'
;MIYRLRIVQGATGLLYIGPLLAGLGGAGLAVVPVFVAIFLLWLIVLRPQDWPGNLIDWQRPDAWFALVVRVIVQIVLVLVCFGIGRGFAGVTDLMPDIPAWLPVALSIGAVALGRLAWPVGQDGAMELFLDQALASIHALDASMIDPVARADRRMMADRMLQPLMDLPDTTAIETISAHLTALAPHVAPDDLFDCLQARLQGADPAPGVLRRAIILHATSPQTVEACAGRAVPVVALRVAGRDSALLRLFAERCRDLLDQHVDAWGECPNQAALEAARRGADGPAAEALARLIAMNRSLAPLAAEGT
;
A
#
# COMPACT_ATOMS: atom_id res chain seq x y z
N MET A 1 0.82 7.21 2.35
CA MET A 1 -0.06 6.00 2.41
C MET A 1 0.23 5.12 3.64
N ILE A 2 1.50 4.87 3.97
CA ILE A 2 1.96 4.07 5.13
C ILE A 2 1.39 4.57 6.48
N TYR A 3 1.31 5.88 6.70
CA TYR A 3 0.73 6.43 7.93
C TYR A 3 -0.74 6.05 8.13
N ARG A 4 -1.53 6.01 7.04
CA ARG A 4 -2.94 5.60 7.10
C ARG A 4 -3.08 4.11 7.37
N LEU A 5 -2.25 3.27 6.72
CA LEU A 5 -2.18 1.85 7.00
C LEU A 5 -1.80 1.58 8.46
N ARG A 6 -0.78 2.29 8.98
CA ARG A 6 -0.36 2.19 10.38
C ARG A 6 -1.44 2.64 11.36
N ILE A 7 -2.21 3.69 11.03
CA ILE A 7 -3.33 4.13 11.84
C ILE A 7 -4.46 3.09 11.84
N VAL A 8 -4.80 2.51 10.68
CA VAL A 8 -5.85 1.47 10.59
C VAL A 8 -5.41 0.17 11.26
N GLN A 9 -4.16 -0.27 11.08
CA GLN A 9 -3.59 -1.42 11.78
C GLN A 9 -3.52 -1.16 13.29
N GLY A 10 -3.12 0.05 13.69
CA GLY A 10 -3.10 0.49 15.08
C GLY A 10 -4.49 0.49 15.70
N ALA A 11 -5.49 1.06 15.01
CA ALA A 11 -6.88 1.06 15.45
C ALA A 11 -7.46 -0.36 15.52
N THR A 12 -7.16 -1.21 14.52
CA THR A 12 -7.55 -2.61 14.51
C THR A 12 -6.93 -3.37 15.68
N GLY A 13 -5.63 -3.17 15.96
CA GLY A 13 -4.97 -3.72 17.14
C GLY A 13 -5.61 -3.23 18.44
N LEU A 14 -5.90 -1.94 18.52
CA LEU A 14 -6.54 -1.31 19.68
C LEU A 14 -7.95 -1.88 19.95
N LEU A 15 -8.69 -2.20 18.89
CA LEU A 15 -10.00 -2.84 18.96
C LEU A 15 -9.91 -4.22 19.64
N TYR A 16 -8.91 -5.04 19.29
CA TYR A 16 -8.66 -6.36 19.87
C TYR A 16 -8.11 -6.32 21.29
N ILE A 17 -7.35 -5.26 21.63
CA ILE A 17 -6.79 -5.09 22.99
C ILE A 17 -7.91 -4.93 24.02
N GLY A 18 -9.05 -4.31 23.68
CA GLY A 18 -10.17 -4.15 24.62
C GLY A 18 -10.71 -5.47 25.19
N PRO A 19 -11.24 -6.40 24.38
CA PRO A 19 -11.70 -7.70 24.87
C PRO A 19 -10.62 -8.48 25.63
N LEU A 20 -9.36 -8.38 25.19
CA LEU A 20 -8.22 -9.03 25.83
C LEU A 20 -7.94 -8.46 27.23
N LEU A 21 -7.90 -7.13 27.38
CA LEU A 21 -7.75 -6.47 28.68
C LEU A 21 -8.93 -6.73 29.61
N ALA A 22 -10.16 -6.80 29.06
CA ALA A 22 -11.33 -7.17 29.85
C ALA A 22 -11.23 -8.61 30.38
N GLY A 23 -10.72 -9.54 29.57
CA GLY A 23 -10.42 -10.91 30.00
C GLY A 23 -9.34 -10.95 31.08
N LEU A 24 -8.26 -10.16 30.90
CA LEU A 24 -7.16 -10.05 31.84
C LEU A 24 -7.58 -9.46 33.20
N GLY A 25 -8.40 -8.40 33.17
CA GLY A 25 -8.97 -7.77 34.37
C GLY A 25 -10.07 -8.59 35.05
N GLY A 26 -10.33 -9.82 34.59
CA GLY A 26 -11.29 -10.72 35.22
C GLY A 26 -12.75 -10.34 35.03
N ALA A 27 -13.08 -9.48 34.04
CA ALA A 27 -14.45 -9.05 33.80
C ALA A 27 -15.41 -10.24 33.59
N GLY A 28 -16.68 -10.06 33.91
CA GLY A 28 -17.70 -11.08 33.72
C GLY A 28 -18.08 -11.27 32.24
N LEU A 29 -18.65 -12.43 31.90
CA LEU A 29 -19.14 -12.73 30.54
C LEU A 29 -20.21 -11.74 30.04
N ALA A 30 -20.86 -10.99 30.94
CA ALA A 30 -21.81 -9.95 30.60
C ALA A 30 -21.22 -8.83 29.71
N VAL A 31 -19.90 -8.65 29.69
CA VAL A 31 -19.24 -7.64 28.85
C VAL A 31 -19.06 -8.08 27.39
N VAL A 32 -19.08 -9.39 27.13
CA VAL A 32 -18.91 -9.98 25.78
C VAL A 32 -19.88 -9.39 24.74
N PRO A 33 -21.21 -9.31 24.99
CA PRO A 33 -22.13 -8.73 24.00
C PRO A 33 -21.84 -7.25 23.69
N VAL A 34 -21.28 -6.50 24.65
CA VAL A 34 -20.88 -5.09 24.41
C VAL A 34 -19.73 -5.04 23.39
N PHE A 35 -18.72 -5.89 23.54
CA PHE A 35 -17.63 -5.96 22.56
C PHE A 35 -18.11 -6.47 21.20
N VAL A 36 -19.01 -7.45 21.15
CA VAL A 36 -19.59 -7.92 19.89
C VAL A 36 -20.31 -6.77 19.17
N ALA A 37 -21.07 -5.93 19.88
CA ALA A 37 -21.70 -4.76 19.31
C ALA A 37 -20.68 -3.74 18.77
N ILE A 38 -19.57 -3.50 19.50
CA ILE A 38 -18.50 -2.60 19.04
C ILE A 38 -17.81 -3.14 17.77
N PHE A 39 -17.56 -4.45 17.71
CA PHE A 39 -16.96 -5.10 16.54
C PHE A 39 -17.89 -5.08 15.31
N LEU A 40 -19.20 -5.26 15.52
CA LEU A 40 -20.18 -5.09 14.46
C LEU A 40 -20.24 -3.65 13.97
N LEU A 41 -20.21 -2.68 14.89
CA LEU A 41 -20.14 -1.26 14.53
C LEU A 41 -18.87 -0.94 13.74
N TRP A 42 -17.73 -1.50 14.13
CA TRP A 42 -16.48 -1.41 13.39
C TRP A 42 -16.62 -1.96 11.96
N LEU A 43 -17.25 -3.12 11.79
CA LEU A 43 -17.48 -3.72 10.48
C LEU A 43 -18.38 -2.85 9.59
N ILE A 44 -19.44 -2.27 10.17
CA ILE A 44 -20.33 -1.31 9.48
C ILE A 44 -19.53 -0.09 9.00
N VAL A 45 -18.64 0.43 9.84
CA VAL A 45 -17.82 1.60 9.52
C VAL A 45 -16.80 1.31 8.43
N LEU A 46 -16.17 0.13 8.46
CA LEU A 46 -15.12 -0.25 7.51
C LEU A 46 -15.65 -0.71 6.16
N ARG A 47 -16.79 -1.41 6.15
CA ARG A 47 -17.38 -1.98 4.95
C ARG A 47 -18.85 -1.61 4.83
N PRO A 48 -19.20 -0.34 4.62
CA PRO A 48 -20.60 0.07 4.49
C PRO A 48 -21.31 -0.59 3.30
N GLN A 49 -20.60 -0.88 2.20
CA GLN A 49 -21.15 -1.55 1.01
C GLN A 49 -21.59 -3.00 1.24
N ASP A 50 -21.01 -3.65 2.26
CA ASP A 50 -21.34 -5.01 2.64
C ASP A 50 -22.71 -5.09 3.34
N TRP A 51 -23.31 -3.94 3.67
CA TRP A 51 -24.61 -3.84 4.32
C TRP A 51 -25.68 -3.42 3.32
N PRO A 52 -26.90 -3.96 3.43
CA PRO A 52 -27.97 -3.64 2.48
C PRO A 52 -28.35 -2.16 2.59
N GLY A 53 -28.12 -1.41 1.51
CA GLY A 53 -28.35 0.04 1.47
C GLY A 53 -29.83 0.43 1.43
N ASN A 54 -30.70 -0.47 0.97
CA ASN A 54 -32.15 -0.25 0.88
C ASN A 54 -32.95 -1.28 1.69
N LEU A 55 -34.12 -0.88 2.20
CA LEU A 55 -35.04 -1.76 2.93
C LEU A 55 -35.49 -2.99 2.11
N ILE A 56 -35.49 -2.90 0.79
CA ILE A 56 -35.85 -4.00 -0.12
C ILE A 56 -34.75 -5.07 -0.14
N ASP A 57 -33.48 -4.68 -0.03
CA ASP A 57 -32.34 -5.61 -0.04
C ASP A 57 -32.30 -6.45 1.25
N TRP A 58 -32.83 -5.93 2.36
CA TRP A 58 -33.03 -6.66 3.62
C TRP A 58 -34.05 -7.80 3.54
N GLN A 59 -34.89 -7.83 2.50
CA GLN A 59 -35.85 -8.91 2.29
C GLN A 59 -35.23 -10.13 1.61
N ARG A 60 -33.99 -10.02 1.10
CA ARG A 60 -33.30 -11.15 0.49
C ARG A 60 -32.77 -12.10 1.57
N PRO A 61 -33.00 -13.42 1.45
CA PRO A 61 -32.53 -14.40 2.43
C PRO A 61 -30.99 -14.43 2.53
N ASP A 62 -30.29 -14.12 1.45
CA ASP A 62 -28.83 -14.08 1.41
C ASP A 62 -28.23 -13.02 2.34
N ALA A 63 -28.91 -11.87 2.48
CA ALA A 63 -28.48 -10.79 3.38
C ALA A 63 -28.54 -11.22 4.85
N TRP A 64 -29.58 -11.98 5.22
CA TRP A 64 -29.73 -12.54 6.56
C TRP A 64 -28.68 -13.61 6.85
N PHE A 65 -28.39 -14.49 5.89
CA PHE A 65 -27.34 -15.49 6.05
C PHE A 65 -25.96 -14.83 6.24
N ALA A 66 -25.62 -13.87 5.40
CA ALA A 66 -24.37 -13.11 5.51
C ALA A 66 -24.27 -12.38 6.87
N LEU A 67 -25.35 -11.76 7.33
CA LEU A 67 -25.40 -11.12 8.65
C LEU A 67 -25.14 -12.11 9.78
N VAL A 68 -25.82 -13.26 9.78
CA VAL A 68 -25.67 -14.29 10.81
C VAL A 68 -24.24 -14.80 10.85
N VAL A 69 -23.65 -15.13 9.69
CA VAL A 69 -22.25 -15.57 9.61
C VAL A 69 -21.31 -14.51 10.18
N ARG A 70 -21.49 -13.23 9.82
CA ARG A 70 -20.68 -12.12 10.35
C ARG A 70 -20.80 -12.02 11.87
N VAL A 71 -22.02 -12.05 12.40
CA VAL A 71 -22.27 -12.00 13.86
C VAL A 71 -21.58 -13.18 14.56
N ILE A 72 -21.69 -14.40 14.02
CA ILE A 72 -21.03 -15.58 14.58
C ILE A 72 -19.51 -15.40 14.61
N VAL A 73 -18.91 -14.96 13.50
CA VAL A 73 -17.47 -14.70 13.43
C VAL A 73 -17.04 -13.66 14.47
N GLN A 74 -17.80 -12.57 14.65
CA GLN A 74 -17.48 -11.56 15.66
C GLN A 74 -17.61 -12.12 17.09
N ILE A 75 -18.62 -12.94 17.38
CA ILE A 75 -18.76 -13.60 18.69
C ILE A 75 -17.55 -14.50 18.96
N VAL A 76 -17.16 -15.34 18.00
CA VAL A 76 -16.02 -16.23 18.14
C VAL A 76 -14.73 -15.43 18.39
N LEU A 77 -14.50 -14.38 17.62
CA LEU A 77 -13.32 -13.54 17.71
C LEU A 77 -13.21 -12.86 19.08
N VAL A 78 -14.30 -12.26 19.56
CA VAL A 78 -14.36 -11.63 20.89
C VAL A 78 -14.12 -12.67 21.99
N LEU A 79 -14.73 -13.84 21.90
CA LEU A 79 -14.54 -14.92 22.87
C LEU A 79 -13.09 -15.43 22.90
N VAL A 80 -12.44 -15.54 21.74
CA VAL A 80 -11.03 -15.93 21.65
C VAL A 80 -10.15 -14.87 22.30
N CYS A 81 -10.29 -13.58 21.95
CA CYS A 81 -9.50 -12.50 22.56
C CYS A 81 -9.71 -12.44 24.08
N PHE A 82 -10.97 -12.52 24.52
CA PHE A 82 -11.34 -12.52 25.93
C PHE A 82 -10.79 -13.75 26.67
N GLY A 83 -10.87 -14.93 26.05
CA GLY A 83 -10.34 -16.19 26.56
C GLY A 83 -8.81 -16.16 26.70
N ILE A 84 -8.10 -15.59 25.72
CA ILE A 84 -6.64 -15.39 25.79
C ILE A 84 -6.28 -14.49 26.97
N GLY A 85 -6.93 -13.34 27.12
CA GLY A 85 -6.71 -12.44 28.26
C GLY A 85 -6.94 -13.12 29.61
N ARG A 86 -8.03 -13.88 29.71
CA ARG A 86 -8.38 -14.61 30.94
C ARG A 86 -7.42 -15.78 31.22
N GLY A 87 -6.97 -16.47 30.19
CA GLY A 87 -5.95 -17.52 30.30
C GLY A 87 -4.63 -16.96 30.79
N PHE A 88 -4.22 -15.79 30.30
CA PHE A 88 -3.01 -15.11 30.74
C PHE A 88 -3.08 -14.66 32.21
N ALA A 89 -4.21 -14.08 32.63
CA ALA A 89 -4.44 -13.74 34.04
C ALA A 89 -4.34 -14.97 34.96
N GLY A 90 -4.92 -16.10 34.53
CA GLY A 90 -4.87 -17.35 35.29
C GLY A 90 -3.48 -17.97 35.42
N VAL A 91 -2.61 -17.80 34.42
CA VAL A 91 -1.23 -18.33 34.45
C VAL A 91 -0.28 -17.43 35.21
N THR A 92 -0.45 -16.12 35.12
CA THR A 92 0.46 -15.14 35.75
C THR A 92 0.07 -14.78 37.18
N ASP A 93 -1.09 -15.26 37.66
CA ASP A 93 -1.72 -14.88 38.94
C ASP A 93 -1.85 -13.35 39.10
N LEU A 94 -1.85 -12.65 37.97
CA LEU A 94 -1.85 -11.21 37.88
C LEU A 94 -3.23 -10.82 37.36
N MET A 95 -4.13 -10.52 38.30
CA MET A 95 -5.44 -9.93 38.01
C MET A 95 -5.36 -8.43 38.32
N PRO A 96 -4.84 -7.61 37.39
CA PRO A 96 -4.82 -6.18 37.60
C PRO A 96 -6.26 -5.67 37.74
N ASP A 97 -6.50 -4.79 38.72
CA ASP A 97 -7.79 -4.14 38.92
C ASP A 97 -8.02 -3.09 37.82
N ILE A 98 -8.38 -3.58 36.64
CA ILE A 98 -8.67 -2.77 35.47
C ILE A 98 -10.15 -2.40 35.52
N PRO A 99 -10.49 -1.11 35.59
CA PRO A 99 -11.89 -0.68 35.55
C PRO A 99 -12.57 -1.15 34.26
N ALA A 100 -13.75 -1.75 34.36
CA ALA A 100 -14.46 -2.34 33.22
C ALA A 100 -14.78 -1.35 32.08
N TRP A 101 -14.83 -0.05 32.37
CA TRP A 101 -15.05 1.00 31.36
C TRP A 101 -13.81 1.25 30.48
N LEU A 102 -12.60 0.98 30.98
CA LEU A 102 -11.36 1.30 30.27
C LEU A 102 -11.19 0.45 28.99
N PRO A 103 -11.34 -0.88 29.02
CA PRO A 103 -11.28 -1.70 27.81
C PRO A 103 -12.36 -1.36 26.79
N VAL A 104 -13.56 -0.98 27.27
CA VAL A 104 -14.68 -0.56 26.41
C VAL A 104 -14.39 0.78 25.74
N ALA A 105 -13.91 1.76 26.49
CA ALA A 105 -13.50 3.07 25.96
C ALA A 105 -12.38 2.94 24.92
N LEU A 106 -11.44 2.02 25.16
CA LEU A 106 -10.35 1.72 24.23
C LEU A 106 -10.89 1.20 22.88
N SER A 107 -11.78 0.22 22.91
CA SER A 107 -12.41 -0.33 21.70
C SER A 107 -13.30 0.69 20.98
N ILE A 108 -14.04 1.53 21.70
CA ILE A 108 -14.83 2.62 21.09
C ILE A 108 -13.91 3.67 20.45
N GLY A 109 -12.81 4.01 21.13
CA GLY A 109 -11.80 4.93 20.62
C GLY A 109 -11.18 4.42 19.31
N ALA A 110 -10.96 3.11 19.19
CA ALA A 110 -10.53 2.49 17.95
C ALA A 110 -11.50 2.74 16.79
N VAL A 111 -12.82 2.62 17.03
CA VAL A 111 -13.86 2.91 16.02
C VAL A 111 -13.81 4.37 15.57
N ALA A 112 -13.71 5.30 16.52
CA ALA A 112 -13.60 6.72 16.21
C ALA A 112 -12.32 7.04 15.42
N LEU A 113 -11.18 6.46 15.80
CA LEU A 113 -9.91 6.63 15.10
C LEU A 113 -9.95 6.08 13.67
N GLY A 114 -10.54 4.89 13.47
CA GLY A 114 -10.74 4.35 12.13
C GLY A 114 -11.63 5.25 11.28
N ARG A 115 -12.64 5.88 11.88
CA ARG A 115 -13.51 6.83 11.16
C ARG A 115 -12.80 8.13 10.81
N LEU A 116 -11.97 8.66 11.70
CA LEU A 116 -11.13 9.83 11.43
C LEU A 116 -10.10 9.58 10.34
N ALA A 117 -9.57 8.36 10.26
CA ALA A 117 -8.65 7.95 9.22
C ALA A 117 -9.29 7.85 7.83
N TRP A 118 -10.63 7.68 7.75
CA TRP A 118 -11.36 7.49 6.50
C TRP A 118 -12.67 8.30 6.43
N PRO A 119 -12.67 9.52 5.85
CA PRO A 119 -13.89 10.29 5.64
C PRO A 119 -14.84 9.63 4.62
N VAL A 120 -16.14 9.91 4.74
CA VAL A 120 -17.23 9.33 3.92
C VAL A 120 -17.11 9.79 2.46
N GLY A 121 -17.19 8.85 1.50
CA GLY A 121 -17.19 9.17 0.06
C GLY A 121 -16.09 8.52 -0.79
N GLN A 122 -15.31 7.58 -0.23
CA GLN A 122 -14.32 6.79 -0.98
C GLN A 122 -14.68 5.29 -0.96
N ASP A 123 -15.93 4.97 -1.27
CA ASP A 123 -16.58 3.66 -1.04
C ASP A 123 -16.05 2.49 -1.91
N GLY A 124 -14.89 2.66 -2.57
CA GLY A 124 -14.18 1.59 -3.28
C GLY A 124 -12.67 1.58 -3.07
N ALA A 125 -12.09 2.66 -2.54
CA ALA A 125 -10.65 2.75 -2.30
C ALA A 125 -10.21 1.83 -1.16
N MET A 126 -11.08 1.56 -0.18
CA MET A 126 -10.81 0.64 0.93
C MET A 126 -10.83 -0.83 0.46
N GLU A 127 -11.76 -1.22 -0.41
CA GLU A 127 -11.84 -2.60 -0.94
C GLU A 127 -10.64 -2.91 -1.83
N LEU A 128 -10.34 -2.00 -2.78
CA LEU A 128 -9.14 -2.12 -3.63
C LEU A 128 -7.87 -2.22 -2.77
N PHE A 129 -7.80 -1.45 -1.69
CA PHE A 129 -6.68 -1.46 -0.75
C PHE A 129 -6.61 -2.74 0.10
N LEU A 130 -7.75 -3.24 0.61
CA LEU A 130 -7.82 -4.48 1.38
C LEU A 130 -7.50 -5.70 0.50
N ASP A 131 -8.00 -5.73 -0.72
CA ASP A 131 -7.68 -6.76 -1.71
C ASP A 131 -6.21 -6.71 -2.11
N GLN A 132 -5.64 -5.51 -2.28
CA GLN A 132 -4.22 -5.34 -2.56
C GLN A 132 -3.35 -5.74 -1.37
N ALA A 133 -3.78 -5.44 -0.13
CA ALA A 133 -3.10 -5.88 1.09
C ALA A 133 -3.18 -7.40 1.26
N LEU A 134 -4.34 -8.02 1.03
CA LEU A 134 -4.51 -9.47 1.06
C LEU A 134 -3.67 -10.14 -0.04
N ALA A 135 -3.68 -9.59 -1.25
CA ALA A 135 -2.86 -10.07 -2.36
C ALA A 135 -1.37 -9.94 -2.04
N SER A 136 -0.96 -8.84 -1.39
CA SER A 136 0.42 -8.64 -0.96
C SER A 136 0.85 -9.65 0.11
N ILE A 137 -0.02 -9.98 1.07
CA ILE A 137 0.26 -10.99 2.11
C ILE A 137 0.35 -12.38 1.49
N HIS A 138 -0.61 -12.76 0.63
CA HIS A 138 -0.55 -14.04 -0.09
C HIS A 138 0.65 -14.13 -1.04
N ALA A 139 1.03 -13.03 -1.68
CA ALA A 139 2.22 -12.97 -2.53
C ALA A 139 3.51 -13.06 -1.70
N LEU A 140 3.56 -12.43 -0.51
CA LEU A 140 4.66 -12.54 0.45
C LEU A 140 4.79 -13.98 0.96
N ASP A 141 3.69 -14.62 1.34
CA ASP A 141 3.66 -15.99 1.84
C ASP A 141 4.09 -16.99 0.75
N ALA A 142 3.52 -16.87 -0.46
CA ALA A 142 3.91 -17.69 -1.61
C ALA A 142 5.37 -17.43 -2.06
N SER A 143 5.87 -16.20 -1.91
CA SER A 143 7.24 -15.85 -2.30
C SER A 143 8.30 -16.16 -1.23
N MET A 144 7.93 -16.22 0.05
CA MET A 144 8.82 -16.65 1.14
C MET A 144 8.95 -18.17 1.18
N ILE A 145 7.89 -18.90 0.79
CA ILE A 145 7.82 -20.36 0.96
C ILE A 145 8.32 -21.13 -0.27
N ASP A 146 8.22 -20.57 -1.49
CA ASP A 146 8.60 -21.31 -2.71
C ASP A 146 9.42 -20.50 -3.74
N PRO A 147 10.73 -20.81 -3.93
CA PRO A 147 11.56 -20.19 -4.96
C PRO A 147 11.12 -20.56 -6.39
N VAL A 148 10.45 -21.69 -6.59
CA VAL A 148 9.93 -22.13 -7.90
C VAL A 148 8.76 -21.25 -8.33
N ALA A 149 7.80 -21.00 -7.43
CA ALA A 149 6.68 -20.09 -7.70
C ALA A 149 7.13 -18.65 -8.03
N ARG A 150 8.26 -18.18 -7.46
CA ARG A 150 8.86 -16.89 -7.84
C ARG A 150 9.49 -16.95 -9.24
N ALA A 151 10.15 -18.05 -9.59
CA ALA A 151 10.72 -18.24 -10.92
C ALA A 151 9.63 -18.30 -12.01
N ASP A 152 8.52 -19.02 -11.76
CA ASP A 152 7.40 -19.12 -12.69
C ASP A 152 6.72 -17.77 -12.95
N ARG A 153 6.49 -16.99 -11.88
CA ARG A 153 5.96 -15.62 -12.00
C ARG A 153 6.86 -14.72 -12.82
N ARG A 154 8.16 -14.75 -12.57
CA ARG A 154 9.15 -14.00 -13.36
C ARG A 154 9.15 -14.43 -14.83
N MET A 155 9.05 -15.73 -15.11
CA MET A 155 8.99 -16.24 -16.47
C MET A 155 7.70 -15.80 -17.18
N MET A 156 6.57 -15.76 -16.48
CA MET A 156 5.31 -15.22 -17.00
C MET A 156 5.41 -13.72 -17.29
N ALA A 157 5.90 -12.93 -16.34
CA ALA A 157 6.11 -11.49 -16.50
C ALA A 157 7.04 -11.18 -17.68
N ASP A 158 8.12 -11.96 -17.83
CA ASP A 158 9.06 -11.82 -18.93
C ASP A 158 8.41 -12.07 -20.30
N ARG A 159 7.58 -13.12 -20.42
CA ARG A 159 6.80 -13.37 -21.65
C ARG A 159 5.81 -12.24 -21.95
N MET A 160 5.13 -11.72 -20.92
CA MET A 160 4.16 -10.63 -21.08
C MET A 160 4.82 -9.29 -21.44
N LEU A 161 6.09 -9.10 -21.09
CA LEU A 161 6.89 -7.95 -21.48
C LEU A 161 7.41 -8.03 -22.92
N GLN A 162 7.37 -9.21 -23.56
CA GLN A 162 7.93 -9.38 -24.91
C GLN A 162 7.32 -8.44 -25.95
N PRO A 163 5.98 -8.27 -26.04
CA PRO A 163 5.37 -7.34 -26.98
C PRO A 163 5.83 -5.89 -26.80
N LEU A 164 6.18 -5.49 -25.57
CA LEU A 164 6.72 -4.16 -25.29
C LEU A 164 8.16 -4.03 -25.85
N MET A 165 8.95 -5.09 -25.81
CA MET A 165 10.33 -5.08 -26.33
C MET A 165 10.40 -5.17 -27.86
N ASP A 166 9.36 -5.71 -28.49
CA ASP A 166 9.27 -5.77 -29.95
C ASP A 166 8.86 -4.42 -30.56
N LEU A 167 8.55 -3.42 -29.73
CA LEU A 167 8.22 -2.07 -30.20
C LEU A 167 9.47 -1.32 -30.71
N PRO A 168 9.33 -0.52 -31.79
CA PRO A 168 10.40 0.35 -32.27
C PRO A 168 10.84 1.41 -31.24
N ASP A 169 12.11 1.79 -31.26
CA ASP A 169 12.64 2.89 -30.45
C ASP A 169 12.03 4.26 -30.77
N THR A 170 11.34 4.41 -31.89
CA THR A 170 10.59 5.62 -32.24
C THR A 170 9.17 5.66 -31.66
N THR A 171 8.71 4.58 -31.00
CA THR A 171 7.36 4.51 -30.45
C THR A 171 7.09 5.63 -29.44
N ALA A 172 5.89 6.21 -29.52
CA ALA A 172 5.44 7.29 -28.66
C ALA A 172 5.35 6.85 -27.19
N ILE A 173 5.58 7.79 -26.26
CA ILE A 173 5.59 7.53 -24.82
C ILE A 173 4.21 7.06 -24.34
N GLU A 174 3.15 7.59 -24.94
CA GLU A 174 1.75 7.29 -24.66
C GLU A 174 1.44 5.82 -24.95
N THR A 175 1.98 5.28 -26.06
CA THR A 175 1.85 3.86 -26.41
C THR A 175 2.57 2.97 -25.41
N ILE A 176 3.80 3.33 -25.02
CA ILE A 176 4.56 2.59 -24.00
C ILE A 176 3.79 2.60 -22.67
N SER A 177 3.25 3.75 -22.27
CA SER A 177 2.44 3.90 -21.06
C SER A 177 1.16 3.06 -21.11
N ALA A 178 0.49 3.00 -22.26
CA ALA A 178 -0.71 2.18 -22.46
C ALA A 178 -0.39 0.69 -22.31
N HIS A 179 0.73 0.22 -22.87
CA HIS A 179 1.19 -1.16 -22.68
C HIS A 179 1.50 -1.48 -21.22
N LEU A 180 2.22 -0.62 -20.51
CA LEU A 180 2.49 -0.80 -19.08
C LEU A 180 1.19 -0.83 -18.26
N THR A 181 0.23 0.03 -18.59
CA THR A 181 -1.08 0.07 -17.94
C THR A 181 -1.87 -1.22 -18.18
N ALA A 182 -1.80 -1.78 -19.39
CA ALA A 182 -2.44 -3.06 -19.72
C ALA A 182 -1.79 -4.27 -19.01
N LEU A 183 -0.52 -4.16 -18.61
CA LEU A 183 0.18 -5.20 -17.85
C LEU A 183 -0.13 -5.17 -16.35
N ALA A 184 -0.49 -4.00 -15.81
CA ALA A 184 -0.70 -3.80 -14.37
C ALA A 184 -1.70 -4.78 -13.71
N PRO A 185 -2.80 -5.23 -14.36
CA PRO A 185 -3.71 -6.21 -13.76
C PRO A 185 -3.13 -7.64 -13.66
N HIS A 186 -2.03 -7.92 -14.35
CA HIS A 186 -1.52 -9.28 -14.53
C HIS A 186 -0.15 -9.53 -13.89
N VAL A 187 0.63 -8.47 -13.68
CA VAL A 187 1.99 -8.56 -13.14
C VAL A 187 2.13 -7.57 -11.99
N ALA A 188 2.62 -8.06 -10.85
CA ALA A 188 2.88 -7.21 -9.70
C ALA A 188 3.92 -6.12 -10.05
N PRO A 189 3.79 -4.89 -9.52
CA PRO A 189 4.69 -3.80 -9.91
C PRO A 189 6.17 -4.05 -9.62
N ASP A 190 6.49 -4.77 -8.54
CA ASP A 190 7.84 -5.16 -8.16
C ASP A 190 8.42 -6.25 -9.07
N ASP A 191 7.63 -7.29 -9.40
CA ASP A 191 8.00 -8.30 -10.38
C ASP A 191 8.24 -7.69 -11.78
N LEU A 192 7.38 -6.76 -12.19
CA LEU A 192 7.51 -6.03 -13.45
C LEU A 192 8.79 -5.18 -13.47
N PHE A 193 9.12 -4.51 -12.36
CA PHE A 193 10.34 -3.73 -12.23
C PHE A 193 11.59 -4.62 -12.26
N ASP A 194 11.58 -5.75 -11.55
CA ASP A 194 12.66 -6.74 -11.57
C ASP A 194 12.93 -7.26 -12.98
N CYS A 195 11.88 -7.62 -13.73
CA CYS A 195 12.00 -8.08 -15.11
C CYS A 195 12.57 -7.01 -16.05
N LEU A 196 12.08 -5.77 -15.96
CA LEU A 196 12.63 -4.65 -16.74
C LEU A 196 14.10 -4.40 -16.41
N GLN A 197 14.49 -4.47 -15.13
CA GLN A 197 15.87 -4.28 -14.69
C GLN A 197 16.78 -5.42 -15.17
N ALA A 198 16.32 -6.67 -15.12
CA ALA A 198 17.06 -7.83 -15.62
C ALA A 198 17.31 -7.71 -17.14
N ARG A 199 16.30 -7.31 -17.91
CA ARG A 199 16.45 -7.05 -19.35
C ARG A 199 17.42 -5.91 -19.64
N LEU A 200 17.41 -4.85 -18.83
CA LEU A 200 18.35 -3.74 -18.97
C LEU A 200 19.80 -4.18 -18.77
N GLN A 201 20.05 -5.08 -17.81
CA GLN A 201 21.39 -5.61 -17.55
C GLN A 201 21.89 -6.55 -18.64
N GLY A 202 20.97 -7.26 -19.33
CA GLY A 202 21.31 -8.17 -20.42
C GLY A 202 21.45 -7.52 -21.80
N ALA A 203 21.03 -6.26 -21.96
CA ALA A 203 21.03 -5.57 -23.24
C ALA A 203 22.19 -4.56 -23.35
N ASP A 204 23.07 -4.74 -24.34
CA ASP A 204 24.15 -3.80 -24.67
C ASP A 204 24.19 -3.52 -26.19
N PRO A 205 23.81 -2.31 -26.66
CA PRO A 205 23.20 -1.21 -25.91
C PRO A 205 21.72 -1.46 -25.55
N ALA A 206 21.27 -0.90 -24.43
CA ALA A 206 19.88 -1.01 -24.01
C ALA A 206 18.92 -0.23 -24.95
N PRO A 207 17.83 -0.86 -25.45
CA PRO A 207 16.84 -0.20 -26.29
C PRO A 207 16.22 1.05 -25.65
N GLY A 208 15.97 2.08 -26.46
CA GLY A 208 15.33 3.31 -26.00
C GLY A 208 13.92 3.11 -25.44
N VAL A 209 13.15 2.15 -25.99
CA VAL A 209 11.85 1.73 -25.41
C VAL A 209 12.02 1.22 -23.99
N LEU A 210 12.98 0.32 -23.75
CA LEU A 210 13.21 -0.28 -22.44
C LEU A 210 13.59 0.78 -21.41
N ARG A 211 14.47 1.72 -21.77
CA ARG A 211 14.87 2.83 -20.90
C ARG A 211 13.67 3.72 -20.53
N ARG A 212 12.81 4.06 -21.50
CA ARG A 212 11.58 4.83 -21.26
C ARG A 212 10.57 4.07 -20.40
N ALA A 213 10.39 2.77 -20.65
CA ALA A 213 9.50 1.93 -19.87
C ALA A 213 9.92 1.87 -18.39
N ILE A 214 11.23 1.73 -18.11
CA ILE A 214 11.75 1.78 -16.75
C ILE A 214 11.48 3.14 -16.10
N ILE A 215 11.73 4.25 -16.82
CA ILE A 215 11.49 5.59 -16.27
C ILE A 215 10.01 5.77 -15.93
N LEU A 216 9.09 5.40 -16.84
CA LEU A 216 7.64 5.49 -16.62
C LEU A 216 7.19 4.64 -15.43
N HIS A 217 7.67 3.39 -15.34
CA HIS A 217 7.28 2.46 -14.29
C HIS A 217 7.85 2.87 -12.92
N ALA A 218 9.14 3.20 -12.85
CA ALA A 218 9.85 3.57 -11.63
C ALA A 218 9.47 4.95 -11.07
N THR A 219 8.75 5.76 -11.86
CA THR A 219 8.18 7.05 -11.41
C THR A 219 6.66 6.97 -11.21
N SER A 220 6.08 5.75 -11.24
CA SER A 220 4.67 5.56 -10.91
C SER A 220 4.50 5.43 -9.39
N PRO A 221 3.42 5.98 -8.79
CA PRO A 221 3.18 5.85 -7.36
C PRO A 221 3.09 4.40 -6.89
N GLN A 222 2.42 3.56 -7.68
CA GLN A 222 2.20 2.14 -7.37
C GLN A 222 3.53 1.37 -7.29
N THR A 223 4.45 1.64 -8.22
CA THR A 223 5.77 0.99 -8.23
C THR A 223 6.64 1.48 -7.10
N VAL A 224 6.61 2.78 -6.79
CA VAL A 224 7.39 3.33 -5.65
C VAL A 224 6.92 2.72 -4.33
N GLU A 225 5.61 2.57 -4.15
CA GLU A 225 5.05 1.93 -2.96
C GLU A 225 5.39 0.43 -2.88
N ALA A 226 5.21 -0.31 -3.99
CA ALA A 226 5.52 -1.74 -4.05
C ALA A 226 7.02 -2.03 -3.86
N CYS A 227 7.88 -1.11 -4.30
CA CYS A 227 9.34 -1.21 -4.21
C CYS A 227 9.93 -0.37 -3.08
N ALA A 228 9.17 -0.09 -2.02
CA ALA A 228 9.61 0.77 -0.92
C ALA A 228 10.98 0.33 -0.36
N GLY A 229 11.87 1.29 -0.15
CA GLY A 229 13.25 1.11 0.30
C GLY A 229 14.24 0.73 -0.80
N ARG A 230 13.80 0.54 -2.05
CA ARG A 230 14.69 0.21 -3.19
C ARG A 230 15.15 1.44 -3.97
N ALA A 231 14.63 2.63 -3.66
CA ALA A 231 14.98 3.89 -4.33
C ALA A 231 14.83 3.80 -5.86
N VAL A 232 13.70 3.26 -6.33
CA VAL A 232 13.45 3.03 -7.76
C VAL A 232 13.54 4.31 -8.62
N PRO A 233 13.18 5.53 -8.16
CA PRO A 233 13.40 6.75 -8.93
C PRO A 233 14.89 7.06 -9.16
N VAL A 234 15.79 6.62 -8.28
CA VAL A 234 17.25 6.74 -8.47
C VAL A 234 17.74 5.86 -9.62
N VAL A 235 17.15 4.66 -9.77
CA VAL A 235 17.41 3.80 -10.92
C VAL A 235 16.94 4.48 -12.20
N ALA A 236 15.74 5.08 -12.21
CA ALA A 236 15.23 5.82 -13.37
C ALA A 236 16.17 6.95 -13.81
N LEU A 237 16.70 7.75 -12.87
CA LEU A 237 17.69 8.78 -13.17
C LEU A 237 18.97 8.20 -13.80
N ARG A 238 19.46 7.07 -13.27
CA ARG A 238 20.64 6.39 -13.82
C ARG A 238 20.39 5.87 -15.23
N VAL A 239 19.20 5.33 -15.48
CA VAL A 239 18.76 4.83 -16.79
C VAL A 239 18.65 5.97 -17.80
N ALA A 240 18.20 7.15 -17.38
CA ALA A 240 18.20 8.35 -18.23
C ALA A 240 19.63 8.77 -18.63
N GLY A 241 20.60 8.63 -17.73
CA GLY A 241 22.02 8.85 -18.03
C GLY A 241 22.29 10.29 -18.49
N ARG A 242 22.85 10.45 -19.70
CA ARG A 242 23.11 11.76 -20.33
C ARG A 242 22.13 12.09 -21.47
N ASP A 243 21.10 11.28 -21.65
CA ASP A 243 20.12 11.50 -22.71
C ASP A 243 19.14 12.62 -22.29
N SER A 244 19.22 13.77 -22.95
CA SER A 244 18.39 14.94 -22.63
C SER A 244 16.88 14.65 -22.71
N ALA A 245 16.43 13.80 -23.65
CA ALA A 245 15.01 13.48 -23.76
C ALA A 245 14.54 12.62 -22.57
N LEU A 246 15.36 11.64 -22.15
CA LEU A 246 15.05 10.80 -21.00
C LEU A 246 15.18 11.54 -19.67
N LEU A 247 16.16 12.45 -19.54
CA LEU A 247 16.31 13.30 -18.36
C LEU A 247 15.11 14.23 -18.18
N ARG A 248 14.60 14.80 -19.27
CA ARG A 248 13.36 15.58 -19.25
C ARG A 248 12.17 14.73 -18.82
N LEU A 249 11.99 13.56 -19.43
CA LEU A 249 10.90 12.63 -19.09
C LEU A 249 10.96 12.25 -17.60
N PHE A 250 12.14 11.87 -17.11
CA PHE A 250 12.37 11.56 -15.70
C PHE A 250 11.99 12.74 -14.80
N ALA A 251 12.45 13.94 -15.12
CA ALA A 251 12.23 15.12 -14.30
C ALA A 251 10.75 15.50 -14.20
N GLU A 252 10.02 15.45 -15.33
CA GLU A 252 8.58 15.71 -15.38
C GLU A 252 7.81 14.65 -14.56
N ARG A 253 8.08 13.37 -14.81
CA ARG A 253 7.39 12.27 -14.11
C ARG A 253 7.68 12.21 -12.61
N CYS A 254 8.93 12.46 -12.22
CA CYS A 254 9.32 12.47 -10.80
C CYS A 254 8.69 13.66 -10.06
N ARG A 255 8.49 14.80 -10.73
CA ARG A 255 7.74 15.91 -10.15
C ARG A 255 6.27 15.55 -9.96
N ASP A 256 5.63 14.99 -10.99
CA ASP A 256 4.23 14.56 -10.90
C ASP A 256 4.02 13.51 -9.79
N LEU A 257 4.99 12.62 -9.61
CA LEU A 257 5.03 11.68 -8.49
C LEU A 257 5.05 12.40 -7.14
N LEU A 258 5.95 13.37 -6.94
CA LEU A 258 6.09 14.12 -5.69
C LEU A 258 4.87 15.01 -5.40
N ASP A 259 4.24 15.56 -6.43
CA ASP A 259 2.99 16.32 -6.31
C ASP A 259 1.85 15.45 -5.75
N GLN A 260 1.78 14.18 -6.17
CA GLN A 260 0.71 13.26 -5.76
C GLN A 260 1.06 12.48 -4.49
N HIS A 261 2.35 12.20 -4.26
CA HIS A 261 2.85 11.29 -3.23
C HIS A 261 4.12 11.86 -2.59
N VAL A 262 3.96 12.88 -1.73
CA VAL A 262 5.07 13.52 -0.99
C VAL A 262 5.91 12.50 -0.20
N ASP A 263 5.31 11.42 0.31
CA ASP A 263 6.02 10.36 1.04
C ASP A 263 7.15 9.70 0.21
N ALA A 264 7.07 9.75 -1.13
CA ALA A 264 8.09 9.21 -2.04
C ALA A 264 9.39 10.05 -2.06
N TRP A 265 9.40 11.23 -1.44
CA TRP A 265 10.55 12.14 -1.44
C TRP A 265 11.84 11.48 -0.93
N GLY A 266 11.76 10.67 0.14
CA GLY A 266 12.93 9.99 0.72
C GLY A 266 13.59 8.97 -0.22
N GLU A 267 12.86 8.50 -1.24
CA GLU A 267 13.35 7.54 -2.24
C GLU A 267 13.78 8.20 -3.56
N CYS A 268 13.52 9.49 -3.72
CA CYS A 268 13.91 10.25 -4.89
C CYS A 268 15.41 10.56 -4.90
N PRO A 269 16.01 10.84 -6.07
CA PRO A 269 17.42 11.22 -6.12
C PRO A 269 17.69 12.46 -5.27
N ASN A 270 18.78 12.42 -4.52
CA ASN A 270 19.20 13.56 -3.72
C ASN A 270 19.58 14.76 -4.60
N GLN A 271 19.63 15.94 -3.98
CA GLN A 271 19.91 17.18 -4.68
C GLN A 271 21.24 17.15 -5.46
N ALA A 272 22.29 16.54 -4.90
CA ALA A 272 23.59 16.45 -5.56
C ALA A 272 23.53 15.63 -6.86
N ALA A 273 22.79 14.53 -6.89
CA ALA A 273 22.58 13.71 -8.08
C ALA A 273 21.78 14.47 -9.15
N LEU A 274 20.72 15.19 -8.76
CA LEU A 274 19.93 16.01 -9.68
C LEU A 274 20.75 17.17 -10.27
N GLU A 275 21.58 17.83 -9.46
CA GLU A 275 22.47 18.90 -9.93
C GLU A 275 23.57 18.38 -10.85
N ALA A 276 24.10 17.18 -10.58
CA ALA A 276 25.04 16.52 -11.48
C ALA A 276 24.40 16.20 -12.84
N ALA A 277 23.18 15.66 -12.84
CA ALA A 277 22.42 15.41 -14.07
C ALA A 277 22.13 16.71 -14.84
N ARG A 278 21.73 17.78 -14.14
CA ARG A 278 21.42 19.08 -14.76
C ARG A 278 22.63 19.70 -15.46
N ARG A 279 23.84 19.55 -14.90
CA ARG A 279 25.08 20.08 -15.50
C ARG A 279 25.41 19.45 -16.86
N GLY A 280 24.95 18.23 -17.11
CA GLY A 280 25.17 17.52 -18.37
C GLY A 280 23.95 17.52 -19.30
N ALA A 281 22.90 18.28 -18.98
CA ALA A 281 21.65 18.32 -19.72
C ALA A 281 21.51 19.64 -20.50
N ASP A 282 20.85 19.59 -21.65
CA ASP A 282 20.67 20.76 -22.50
C ASP A 282 19.23 21.30 -22.46
N GLY A 283 19.11 22.63 -22.61
CA GLY A 283 17.86 23.38 -22.80
C GLY A 283 16.68 22.88 -21.96
N PRO A 284 15.67 22.24 -22.58
CA PRO A 284 14.43 21.85 -21.91
C PRO A 284 14.64 20.80 -20.80
N ALA A 285 15.66 19.96 -20.90
CA ALA A 285 15.96 18.97 -19.87
C ALA A 285 16.58 19.62 -18.62
N ALA A 286 17.47 20.59 -18.82
CA ALA A 286 18.06 21.35 -17.73
C ALA A 286 17.00 22.16 -16.96
N GLU A 287 16.03 22.74 -17.67
CA GLU A 287 14.90 23.45 -17.07
C GLU A 287 13.98 22.52 -16.26
N ALA A 288 13.63 21.35 -16.82
CA ALA A 288 12.81 20.38 -16.12
C ALA A 288 13.49 19.89 -14.82
N LEU A 289 14.80 19.60 -14.88
CA LEU A 289 15.60 19.26 -13.71
C LEU A 289 15.71 20.40 -12.71
N ALA A 290 15.83 21.66 -13.16
CA ALA A 290 15.84 22.81 -12.27
C ALA A 290 14.53 22.95 -11.48
N ARG A 291 13.38 22.71 -12.13
CA ARG A 291 12.07 22.68 -11.46
C ARG A 291 11.97 21.55 -10.44
N LEU A 292 12.44 20.36 -10.79
CA LEU A 292 12.47 19.22 -9.85
C LEU A 292 13.39 19.49 -8.64
N ILE A 293 14.55 20.12 -8.85
CA ILE A 293 15.47 20.50 -7.77
C ILE A 293 14.82 21.51 -6.83
N ALA A 294 14.13 22.52 -7.37
CA ALA A 294 13.40 23.49 -6.55
C ALA A 294 12.33 22.82 -5.68
N MET A 295 11.57 21.88 -6.27
CA MET A 295 10.59 21.08 -5.54
C MET A 295 11.24 20.25 -4.42
N ASN A 296 12.33 19.53 -4.75
CA ASN A 296 13.06 18.70 -3.79
C ASN A 296 13.56 19.53 -2.59
N ARG A 297 14.09 20.73 -2.83
CA ARG A 297 14.50 21.66 -1.76
C ARG A 297 13.35 22.12 -0.89
N SER A 298 12.17 22.34 -1.47
CA SER A 298 10.99 22.78 -0.71
C SER A 298 10.43 21.69 0.22
N LEU A 299 10.67 20.41 -0.11
CA LEU A 299 10.23 19.26 0.68
C LEU A 299 11.23 18.86 1.77
N ALA A 300 12.50 19.25 1.65
CA ALA A 300 13.55 18.94 2.63
C ALA A 300 13.26 19.38 4.09
N PRO A 301 12.66 20.56 4.37
CA PRO A 301 12.33 20.98 5.73
C PRO A 301 11.25 20.10 6.39
N LEU A 302 10.30 19.60 5.60
CA LEU A 302 9.16 18.81 6.10
C LEU A 302 9.58 17.43 6.63
N ALA A 303 10.71 16.90 6.18
CA ALA A 303 11.26 15.64 6.67
C ALA A 303 11.99 15.79 8.02
N ALA A 304 12.50 16.98 8.34
CA ALA A 304 13.22 17.23 9.59
C ALA A 304 12.29 17.39 10.81
N GLU A 305 11.01 17.71 10.58
CA GLU A 305 9.99 17.83 11.63
C GLU A 305 9.25 16.51 11.91
N GLY A 306 9.54 15.46 11.15
CA GLY A 306 8.88 14.15 11.22
C GLY A 306 9.71 13.01 11.84
N THR A 307 10.90 13.29 12.37
CA THR A 307 11.76 12.35 13.12
C THR A 307 11.71 12.64 14.61
#